data_AF-A0A6C0BFR9-F1
#
_entry.id   AF-A0A6C0BFR9-F1
#
_cell.length_a   1.000
_cell.length_b   1.000
_cell.length_c   1.000
_cell.angle_alpha   90.00
_cell.angle_beta   90.00
_cell.angle_gamma   90.00
#
_symmetry.space_group_name_H-M   'P 1'
#
loop_
_entity.id
_entity.type
_entity.pdbx_description
1 polymer ?
#
loop_
_entity_poly.entity_id
_entity_poly.type
_entity_poly.pdbx_seq_one_letter_code
_entity_poly.pdbx_strand_id
1 'polypeptide(L)'
;MATEGIDPYKILEVRKNFTLDELKENYKKIALRVHPDKGGNEYMFNLVTSCFKELMREYKRRISDVQHNELKAAFTKYSSQNTQHESQSSFKGPDRFNLEKFNKLFEENKMPDVTDIGYNDWYKKEEKSKDPAFKGGSREAFNSHFDKYVKPSVENKHIVKYKEPEALFSGKKIQCMDLGVQDIDDFSGDNTSLKKLNFSDLKLAHTTSRIVDPRQASRAEYKSIDDLKRDRGNVRFEMNNDEKKDYIRKQQQQQEIEYKRQMFLKHKDNEIERHYQRVNNLLQQTMK
;
A
#
# COMPACT_ATOMS: atom_id res chain seq x y z
N MET A 1 7.80 18.96 32.96
CA MET A 1 7.68 19.21 34.41
C MET A 1 7.54 17.87 35.06
N ALA A 2 8.53 17.49 35.86
CA ALA A 2 8.63 16.17 36.45
C ALA A 2 7.58 16.02 37.56
N THR A 3 6.77 14.97 37.50
CA THR A 3 5.88 14.49 38.55
C THR A 3 6.69 13.74 39.63
N GLU A 4 7.82 14.31 40.05
CA GLU A 4 8.68 13.67 41.05
C GLU A 4 7.98 13.69 42.43
N GLY A 5 7.49 12.52 42.85
CA GLY A 5 6.88 12.30 44.16
C GLY A 5 5.35 12.29 44.19
N ILE A 6 4.67 12.46 43.06
CA ILE A 6 3.21 12.53 43.00
C ILE A 6 2.65 11.25 42.37
N ASP A 7 1.81 10.53 43.13
CA ASP A 7 1.18 9.27 42.69
C ASP A 7 0.04 9.55 41.69
N PRO A 8 0.20 9.25 40.38
CA PRO A 8 -0.82 9.53 39.36
C PRO A 8 -2.13 8.78 39.58
N TYR A 9 -2.07 7.61 40.25
CA TYR A 9 -3.23 6.79 40.57
C TYR A 9 -4.13 7.45 41.61
N LYS A 10 -3.51 8.09 42.60
CA LYS A 10 -4.23 8.82 43.65
C LYS A 10 -4.85 10.10 43.13
N ILE A 11 -4.15 10.83 42.26
CA ILE A 11 -4.68 12.06 41.66
C ILE A 11 -5.91 11.78 40.82
N LEU A 12 -5.87 10.75 39.98
CA LEU A 12 -6.96 10.41 39.06
C LEU A 12 -7.99 9.46 39.69
N GLU A 13 -7.86 9.13 40.98
CA GLU A 13 -8.74 8.22 41.71
C GLU A 13 -8.98 6.89 40.96
N VAL A 14 -7.92 6.34 40.36
CA VAL A 14 -7.98 5.10 39.57
C VAL A 14 -7.17 3.99 40.23
N ARG A 15 -7.70 2.76 40.15
CA ARG A 15 -7.01 1.55 40.63
C ARG A 15 -5.90 1.14 39.67
N LYS A 16 -4.88 0.40 40.13
CA LYS A 16 -3.77 -0.06 39.28
C LYS A 16 -4.22 -0.81 38.01
N ASN A 17 -5.31 -1.56 38.08
CA ASN A 17 -5.90 -2.30 36.95
C ASN A 17 -7.07 -1.55 36.27
N PHE A 18 -6.92 -0.24 36.07
CA PHE A 18 -7.96 0.59 35.45
C PHE A 18 -8.26 0.20 34.00
N THR A 19 -9.51 0.41 33.57
CA THR A 19 -9.90 0.36 32.15
C THR A 19 -9.73 1.71 31.47
N LEU A 20 -9.66 1.72 30.13
CA LEU A 20 -9.57 2.97 29.36
C LEU A 20 -10.74 3.93 29.67
N ASP A 21 -11.93 3.38 29.86
CA ASP A 21 -13.13 4.15 30.11
C ASP A 21 -13.13 4.75 31.53
N GLU A 22 -12.73 3.97 32.54
CA GLU A 22 -12.58 4.43 33.93
C GLU A 22 -11.54 5.58 34.02
N LEU A 23 -10.41 5.45 33.30
CA LEU A 23 -9.38 6.50 33.23
C LEU A 23 -9.90 7.78 32.57
N LYS A 24 -10.64 7.68 31.46
CA LYS A 24 -11.19 8.84 30.74
C LYS A 24 -12.28 9.54 31.54
N GLU A 25 -13.16 8.78 32.18
CA GLU A 25 -14.25 9.32 32.98
C GLU A 25 -13.73 10.09 34.20
N ASN A 26 -12.78 9.52 34.94
CA ASN A 26 -12.24 10.17 36.12
C ASN A 26 -11.38 11.39 35.76
N TYR A 27 -10.60 11.31 34.67
CA TYR A 27 -9.92 12.48 34.12
C TYR A 27 -10.92 13.59 33.78
N LYS A 28 -12.02 13.28 33.08
CA LYS A 28 -13.05 14.26 32.72
C LYS A 28 -13.67 14.91 33.97
N LYS A 29 -13.98 14.12 35.00
CA LYS A 29 -14.55 14.63 36.28
C LYS A 29 -13.61 15.61 36.96
N ILE A 30 -12.32 15.27 37.05
CA ILE A 30 -11.32 16.08 37.76
C ILE A 30 -10.93 17.31 36.93
N ALA A 31 -10.70 17.13 35.63
CA ALA A 31 -10.36 18.20 34.70
C ALA A 31 -11.43 19.30 34.67
N LEU A 32 -12.71 18.94 34.78
CA LEU A 32 -13.81 19.91 34.87
C LEU A 32 -13.80 20.73 36.17
N ARG A 33 -13.29 20.16 37.27
CA ARG A 33 -13.19 20.85 38.57
C ARG A 33 -11.99 21.78 38.65
N VAL A 34 -10.86 21.39 38.06
CA VAL A 34 -9.62 22.18 38.09
C VAL A 34 -9.44 23.09 36.87
N HIS A 35 -10.43 23.15 35.98
CA HIS A 35 -10.36 23.95 34.75
C HIS A 35 -10.24 25.46 35.07
N PRO A 36 -9.27 26.19 34.49
CA PRO A 36 -9.07 27.62 34.76
C PRO A 36 -10.32 28.46 34.47
N ASP A 37 -11.00 28.22 33.34
CA ASP A 37 -12.24 28.95 32.99
C ASP A 37 -13.45 28.69 33.91
N LYS A 38 -13.39 27.66 34.77
CA LYS A 38 -14.46 27.32 35.72
C LYS A 38 -14.10 27.64 37.18
N GLY A 39 -13.07 28.47 37.37
CA GLY A 39 -12.59 28.89 38.70
C GLY A 39 -11.49 27.99 39.28
N GLY A 40 -10.84 27.17 38.45
CA GLY A 40 -9.72 26.32 38.84
C GLY A 40 -8.33 26.95 38.65
N ASN A 41 -7.29 26.18 38.94
CA ASN A 41 -5.89 26.61 38.82
C ASN A 41 -5.21 25.92 37.62
N GLU A 42 -4.63 26.71 36.72
CA GLU A 42 -3.92 26.24 35.52
C GLU A 42 -2.79 25.23 35.85
N TYR A 43 -2.06 25.44 36.94
CA TYR A 43 -1.01 24.53 37.40
C TYR A 43 -1.57 23.14 37.74
N MET A 44 -2.70 23.11 38.46
CA MET A 44 -3.37 21.86 38.85
C MET A 44 -3.94 21.14 37.64
N PHE A 45 -4.48 21.87 36.67
CA PHE A 45 -4.95 21.30 35.41
C PHE A 45 -3.81 20.65 34.61
N ASN A 46 -2.66 21.33 34.51
CA ASN A 46 -1.47 20.81 33.83
C ASN A 46 -0.90 19.57 34.54
N LEU A 47 -0.95 19.53 35.87
CA LEU A 47 -0.56 18.36 36.66
C LEU A 47 -1.48 17.16 36.37
N VAL A 48 -2.80 17.33 36.45
CA VAL A 48 -3.79 16.29 36.16
C VAL A 48 -3.64 15.76 34.72
N THR A 49 -3.41 16.65 33.76
CA THR A 49 -3.15 16.29 32.36
C THR A 49 -1.86 15.49 32.20
N SER A 50 -0.82 15.80 32.97
CA SER A 50 0.45 15.09 32.93
C SER A 50 0.31 13.68 33.50
N CYS A 51 -0.36 13.54 34.65
CA CYS A 51 -0.69 12.24 35.25
C CYS A 51 -1.54 11.37 34.29
N PHE A 52 -2.51 11.95 33.60
CA PHE A 52 -3.33 11.22 32.62
C PHE A 52 -2.49 10.70 31.45
N LYS A 53 -1.58 11.52 30.90
CA LYS A 53 -0.67 11.10 29.82
C LYS A 53 0.25 9.97 30.26
N GLU A 54 0.71 9.99 31.50
CA GLU A 54 1.55 8.95 32.08
C GLU A 54 0.80 7.61 32.21
N LEU A 55 -0.39 7.61 32.82
CA LEU A 55 -1.22 6.42 32.93
C LEU A 55 -1.69 5.90 31.56
N MET A 56 -1.98 6.79 30.61
CA MET A 56 -2.33 6.38 29.24
C MET A 56 -1.15 5.73 28.50
N ARG A 57 0.09 6.17 28.74
CA ARG A 57 1.30 5.51 28.22
C ARG A 57 1.47 4.12 28.83
N GLU A 58 1.21 3.99 30.13
CA GLU A 58 1.28 2.72 30.84
C GLU A 58 0.24 1.70 30.33
N TYR A 59 -1.01 2.15 30.14
CA TYR A 59 -2.08 1.34 29.56
C TYR A 59 -1.73 0.81 28.16
N LYS A 60 -1.18 1.68 27.30
CA LYS A 60 -0.72 1.30 25.96
C LYS A 60 0.40 0.25 26.00
N ARG A 61 1.34 0.36 26.93
CA ARG A 61 2.39 -0.66 27.13
C ARG A 61 1.79 -2.00 27.53
N ARG A 62 0.85 -2.02 28.49
CA ARG A 62 0.19 -3.26 28.92
C ARG A 62 -0.51 -3.99 27.78
N ILE A 63 -1.26 -3.27 26.93
CA ILE A 63 -1.94 -3.89 25.78
C ILE A 63 -0.95 -4.36 24.72
N SER A 64 0.08 -3.56 24.42
CA SER A 64 1.10 -3.93 23.45
C SER A 64 1.85 -5.19 23.86
N ASP A 65 2.18 -5.32 25.15
CA ASP A 65 2.85 -6.51 25.70
C ASP A 65 1.93 -7.73 25.70
N VAL A 66 0.63 -7.55 25.94
CA VAL A 66 -0.37 -8.63 25.84
C VAL A 66 -0.45 -9.17 24.41
N GLN A 67 -0.50 -8.31 23.39
CA GLN A 67 -0.51 -8.77 22.00
C GLN A 67 0.74 -9.58 21.62
N HIS A 68 1.92 -9.15 22.07
CA HIS A 68 3.15 -9.90 21.84
C HIS A 68 3.15 -11.25 22.57
N ASN A 69 2.73 -11.27 23.84
CA ASN A 69 2.68 -12.49 24.64
C ASN A 69 1.63 -13.48 24.13
N GLU A 70 0.47 -13.00 23.66
CA GLU A 70 -0.56 -13.81 23.00
C GLU A 70 -0.03 -14.43 21.71
N LEU A 71 0.63 -13.64 20.85
CA LEU A 71 1.29 -14.14 19.64
C LEU A 71 2.36 -15.20 19.96
N LYS A 72 3.19 -14.94 20.98
CA LYS A 72 4.24 -15.86 21.42
C LYS A 72 3.64 -17.16 22.00
N ALA A 73 2.59 -17.06 22.81
CA ALA A 73 1.88 -18.21 23.38
C ALA A 73 1.17 -19.03 22.30
N ALA A 74 0.54 -18.37 21.32
CA ALA A 74 -0.05 -19.02 20.16
C ALA A 74 1.01 -19.75 19.32
N PHE A 75 2.17 -19.11 19.09
CA PHE A 75 3.30 -19.73 18.40
C PHE A 75 3.86 -20.93 19.17
N THR A 76 4.08 -20.82 20.49
CA THR A 76 4.59 -21.95 21.29
C THR A 76 3.61 -23.11 21.31
N LYS A 77 2.31 -22.83 21.43
CA LYS A 77 1.26 -23.85 21.34
C LYS A 77 1.26 -24.53 19.98
N TYR A 78 1.30 -23.76 18.88
CA TYR A 78 1.40 -24.30 17.52
C TYR A 78 2.66 -25.14 17.33
N SER A 79 3.82 -24.63 17.73
CA SER A 79 5.10 -25.32 17.64
C SER A 79 5.13 -26.62 18.44
N SER A 80 4.53 -26.64 19.64
CA SER A 80 4.44 -27.84 20.49
C SER A 80 3.43 -28.89 20.01
N GLN A 81 2.42 -28.48 19.22
CA GLN A 81 1.46 -29.40 18.61
C GLN A 81 1.97 -29.96 17.27
N ASN A 82 2.82 -29.20 16.56
CA ASN A 82 3.43 -29.58 15.28
C ASN A 82 4.84 -30.18 15.39
N THR A 83 5.36 -30.47 16.59
CA THR A 83 6.67 -31.11 16.77
C THR A 83 6.77 -32.53 16.20
N GLN A 84 5.67 -33.15 15.79
CA GLN A 84 5.67 -34.40 15.00
C GLN A 84 5.99 -34.16 13.51
N HIS A 85 6.02 -32.91 13.05
CA HIS A 85 6.38 -32.47 11.70
C HIS A 85 7.63 -31.58 11.68
N GLU A 86 8.52 -31.66 12.68
CA GLU A 86 9.94 -31.35 12.42
C GLU A 86 10.49 -32.43 11.50
N SER A 87 10.20 -32.29 10.22
CA SER A 87 10.73 -33.12 9.16
C SER A 87 12.24 -33.11 9.30
N GLN A 88 12.81 -34.24 9.68
CA GLN A 88 14.24 -34.50 9.53
C GLN A 88 14.58 -34.37 8.04
N SER A 89 14.83 -33.15 7.57
CA SER A 89 15.17 -32.95 6.16
C SER A 89 16.29 -33.92 5.77
N SER A 90 16.05 -34.76 4.76
CA SER A 90 17.03 -35.71 4.19
C SER A 90 18.29 -35.00 3.67
N PHE A 91 18.25 -33.66 3.60
CA PHE A 91 19.35 -32.76 3.25
C PHE A 91 20.18 -32.25 4.45
N LYS A 92 19.90 -32.69 5.69
CA LYS A 92 20.76 -32.37 6.86
C LYS A 92 22.03 -33.22 6.81
N GLY A 93 23.13 -32.62 6.34
CA GLY A 93 24.49 -33.16 6.42
C GLY A 93 25.30 -32.84 5.14
N PRO A 94 26.60 -32.52 5.25
CA PRO A 94 27.42 -32.11 4.10
C PRO A 94 27.53 -33.19 3.00
N ASP A 95 27.41 -34.48 3.36
CA ASP A 95 27.55 -35.60 2.42
C ASP A 95 26.24 -36.09 1.77
N ARG A 96 25.07 -35.51 2.13
CA ARG A 96 23.75 -35.97 1.63
C ARG A 96 23.01 -34.96 0.74
N PHE A 97 23.53 -33.74 0.61
CA PHE A 97 22.95 -32.72 -0.26
C PHE A 97 23.41 -32.91 -1.71
N ASN A 98 22.50 -33.30 -2.59
CA ASN A 98 22.73 -33.34 -4.03
C ASN A 98 22.03 -32.15 -4.69
N LEU A 99 22.82 -31.27 -5.31
CA LEU A 99 22.34 -30.03 -5.92
C LEU A 99 21.37 -30.28 -7.08
N GLU A 100 21.61 -31.29 -7.92
CA GLU A 100 20.75 -31.59 -9.07
C GLU A 100 19.38 -32.13 -8.61
N LYS A 101 19.38 -33.02 -7.61
CA LYS A 101 18.14 -33.54 -7.01
C LYS A 101 17.36 -32.44 -6.30
N PHE A 102 18.04 -31.54 -5.59
CA PHE A 102 17.42 -30.39 -4.95
C PHE A 102 16.80 -29.44 -5.99
N ASN A 103 17.55 -29.05 -7.01
CA ASN A 103 17.06 -28.16 -8.06
C ASN A 103 15.86 -28.78 -8.78
N LYS A 104 15.91 -30.08 -9.12
CA LYS A 104 14.77 -30.79 -9.72
C LYS A 104 13.55 -30.75 -8.80
N LEU A 105 13.70 -31.12 -7.53
CA LEU A 105 12.61 -31.11 -6.56
C LEU A 105 12.04 -29.70 -6.35
N PHE A 106 12.92 -28.69 -6.32
CA PHE A 106 12.56 -27.29 -6.18
C PHE A 106 11.79 -26.79 -7.40
N GLU A 107 12.31 -26.96 -8.62
CA GLU A 107 11.64 -26.52 -9.85
C GLU A 107 10.27 -27.21 -10.03
N GLU A 108 10.18 -28.51 -9.73
CA GLU A 108 8.91 -29.26 -9.81
C GLU A 108 7.87 -28.82 -8.76
N ASN A 109 8.33 -28.25 -7.64
CA ASN A 109 7.46 -27.86 -6.52
C ASN A 109 7.53 -26.36 -6.23
N LYS A 110 8.13 -25.50 -7.07
CA LYS A 110 8.14 -24.06 -6.83
C LYS A 110 6.73 -23.54 -7.11
N MET A 111 6.17 -22.77 -6.18
CA MET A 111 4.92 -22.06 -6.45
C MET A 111 5.21 -20.82 -7.30
N PRO A 112 4.41 -20.55 -8.34
CA PRO A 112 4.57 -19.36 -9.14
C PRO A 112 4.25 -18.12 -8.30
N ASP A 113 5.14 -17.15 -8.35
CA ASP A 113 4.93 -15.82 -7.79
C ASP A 113 4.40 -14.88 -8.87
N VAL A 114 3.69 -13.83 -8.47
CA VAL A 114 3.20 -12.79 -9.38
C VAL A 114 4.34 -12.04 -10.06
N THR A 115 5.53 -12.02 -9.43
CA THR A 115 6.74 -11.44 -10.02
C THR A 115 7.47 -12.39 -10.97
N ASP A 116 7.10 -13.68 -11.02
CA ASP A 116 7.73 -14.64 -11.95
C ASP A 116 7.26 -14.40 -13.40
N ILE A 117 6.10 -13.77 -13.59
CA ILE A 117 5.50 -13.49 -14.90
C ILE A 117 5.93 -12.09 -15.38
N GLY A 118 6.89 -12.05 -16.30
CA GLY A 118 7.34 -10.82 -16.95
C GLY A 118 6.78 -10.61 -18.36
N TYR A 119 7.26 -9.59 -19.06
CA TYR A 119 6.78 -9.25 -20.40
C TYR A 119 7.39 -10.04 -21.56
N ASN A 120 8.10 -11.14 -21.29
CA ASN A 120 8.77 -11.93 -22.33
C ASN A 120 7.81 -12.37 -23.45
N ASP A 121 6.62 -12.86 -23.08
CA ASP A 121 5.65 -13.37 -24.05
C ASP A 121 4.98 -12.23 -24.82
N TRP A 122 4.75 -11.10 -24.17
CA TRP A 122 4.26 -9.89 -24.82
C TRP A 122 5.30 -9.33 -25.82
N TYR A 123 6.56 -9.25 -25.41
CA TYR A 123 7.66 -8.71 -26.22
C TYR A 123 7.97 -9.58 -27.44
N LYS A 124 7.80 -10.90 -27.34
CA LYS A 124 7.96 -11.83 -28.48
C LYS A 124 6.80 -11.75 -29.48
N LYS A 125 5.60 -11.38 -29.02
CA LYS A 125 4.40 -11.27 -29.87
C LYS A 125 4.36 -9.95 -30.64
N GLU A 126 5.01 -8.90 -30.16
CA GLU A 126 5.15 -7.67 -30.96
C GLU A 126 6.05 -7.93 -32.17
N GLU A 127 5.42 -8.02 -33.34
CA GLU A 127 6.16 -7.82 -34.59
C GLU A 127 6.73 -6.41 -34.55
N LYS A 128 8.07 -6.28 -34.59
CA LYS A 128 8.75 -4.99 -34.66
C LYS A 128 8.32 -4.29 -35.95
N SER A 129 7.24 -3.51 -35.90
CA SER A 129 6.91 -2.57 -36.96
C SER A 129 8.11 -1.65 -37.10
N LYS A 130 8.74 -1.63 -38.28
CA LYS A 130 9.88 -0.75 -38.52
C LYS A 130 9.39 0.68 -38.39
N ASP A 131 9.69 1.31 -37.26
CA ASP A 131 9.41 2.72 -37.07
C ASP A 131 10.07 3.51 -38.21
N PRO A 132 9.37 4.52 -38.75
CA PRO A 132 9.90 5.32 -39.83
C PRO A 132 11.16 6.04 -39.37
N ALA A 133 12.27 5.76 -40.03
CA ALA A 133 13.55 6.38 -39.71
C ALA A 133 13.52 7.88 -40.03
N PHE A 134 13.86 8.71 -39.04
CA PHE A 134 14.06 10.14 -39.25
C PHE A 134 15.44 10.39 -39.88
N LYS A 135 15.47 11.00 -41.06
CA LYS A 135 16.69 11.21 -41.86
C LYS A 135 17.54 12.42 -41.41
N GLY A 136 17.27 12.98 -40.23
CA GLY A 136 17.92 14.20 -39.75
C GLY A 136 17.31 15.48 -40.36
N GLY A 137 17.63 16.64 -39.77
CA GLY A 137 17.14 17.95 -40.24
C GLY A 137 16.98 18.97 -39.12
N SER A 138 16.29 20.08 -39.43
CA SER A 138 15.96 21.12 -38.46
C SER A 138 14.90 20.66 -37.44
N ARG A 139 14.68 21.46 -36.40
CA ARG A 139 13.66 21.21 -35.37
C ARG A 139 12.25 21.09 -35.98
N GLU A 140 11.95 21.87 -37.00
CA GLU A 140 10.67 21.89 -37.70
C GLU A 140 10.47 20.62 -38.54
N ALA A 141 11.54 20.15 -39.18
CA ALA A 141 11.52 18.89 -39.93
C ALA A 141 11.31 17.70 -38.99
N PHE A 142 11.95 17.70 -37.82
CA PHE A 142 11.71 16.71 -36.78
C PHE A 142 10.26 16.75 -36.27
N ASN A 143 9.78 17.93 -35.87
CA ASN A 143 8.40 18.09 -35.36
C ASN A 143 7.36 17.62 -36.37
N SER A 144 7.54 17.95 -37.65
CA SER A 144 6.64 17.52 -38.72
C SER A 144 6.68 16.01 -38.95
N HIS A 145 7.86 15.39 -38.87
CA HIS A 145 8.01 13.94 -38.98
C HIS A 145 7.38 13.22 -37.78
N PHE A 146 7.65 13.71 -36.57
CA PHE A 146 7.08 13.20 -35.33
C PHE A 146 5.55 13.33 -35.31
N ASP A 147 5.00 14.50 -35.63
CA ASP A 147 3.55 14.75 -35.70
C ASP A 147 2.83 13.83 -36.70
N LYS A 148 3.52 13.42 -37.78
CA LYS A 148 2.95 12.56 -38.82
C LYS A 148 2.84 11.10 -38.38
N TYR A 149 3.83 10.59 -37.66
CA TYR A 149 3.95 9.15 -37.35
C TYR A 149 3.58 8.81 -35.90
N VAL A 150 3.80 9.72 -34.95
CA VAL A 150 3.45 9.52 -33.53
C VAL A 150 2.11 10.21 -33.27
N LYS A 151 1.03 9.46 -33.51
CA LYS A 151 -0.33 9.94 -33.26
C LYS A 151 -0.64 9.99 -31.76
N PRO A 152 -1.41 10.99 -31.30
CA PRO A 152 -1.90 11.02 -29.92
C PRO A 152 -2.85 9.84 -29.65
N SER A 153 -2.81 9.32 -28.41
CA SER A 153 -3.78 8.31 -27.98
C SER A 153 -5.21 8.86 -28.07
N VAL A 154 -6.13 8.05 -28.61
CA VAL A 154 -7.55 8.42 -28.78
C VAL A 154 -8.24 8.67 -27.43
N GLU A 155 -7.73 8.08 -26.36
CA GLU A 155 -8.30 8.16 -25.00
C GLU A 155 -7.91 9.46 -24.26
N ASN A 156 -6.80 10.10 -24.63
CA ASN A 156 -6.23 11.24 -23.91
C ASN A 156 -6.51 12.60 -24.61
N LYS A 157 -7.77 12.83 -25.03
CA LYS A 157 -8.15 14.07 -25.73
C LYS A 157 -8.43 15.26 -24.80
N HIS A 158 -8.61 15.02 -23.51
CA HIS A 158 -9.03 16.06 -22.56
C HIS A 158 -7.87 16.57 -21.70
N ILE A 159 -7.54 17.86 -21.80
CA ILE A 159 -6.57 18.54 -20.92
C ILE A 159 -7.10 18.64 -19.48
N VAL A 160 -8.42 18.76 -19.33
CA VAL A 160 -9.08 18.91 -18.03
C VAL A 160 -9.92 17.67 -17.76
N LYS A 161 -9.41 16.80 -16.89
CA LYS A 161 -10.14 15.65 -16.36
C LYS A 161 -10.59 15.99 -14.94
N TYR A 162 -11.89 16.24 -14.75
CA TYR A 162 -12.46 16.35 -13.42
C TYR A 162 -12.44 14.96 -12.78
N LYS A 163 -11.47 14.74 -11.90
CA LYS A 163 -11.28 13.49 -11.17
C LYS A 163 -11.31 13.82 -9.69
N GLU A 164 -12.09 13.06 -8.93
CA GLU A 164 -12.05 13.15 -7.48
C GLU A 164 -10.63 12.89 -6.96
N PRO A 165 -10.26 13.50 -5.82
CA PRO A 165 -8.97 13.23 -5.21
C PRO A 165 -8.87 11.75 -4.85
N GLU A 166 -7.88 11.08 -5.41
CA GLU A 166 -7.55 9.71 -5.03
C GLU A 166 -6.51 9.71 -3.92
N ALA A 167 -6.63 8.75 -3.01
CA ALA A 167 -5.64 8.58 -1.95
C ALA A 167 -4.27 8.32 -2.58
N LEU A 168 -3.27 9.08 -2.15
CA LEU A 168 -1.90 8.84 -2.55
C LEU A 168 -1.36 7.62 -1.79
N PHE A 169 -0.85 6.65 -2.53
CA PHE A 169 -0.14 5.52 -1.93
C PHE A 169 1.12 6.02 -1.23
N SER A 170 1.11 6.01 0.10
CA SER A 170 2.22 6.51 0.93
C SER A 170 3.40 5.52 0.99
N GLY A 171 3.26 4.34 0.39
CA GLY A 171 4.26 3.27 0.42
C GLY A 171 5.48 3.49 -0.48
N LYS A 172 5.60 4.58 -1.24
CA LYS A 172 6.79 4.79 -2.11
C LYS A 172 8.14 4.78 -1.36
N LYS A 173 8.14 5.04 -0.05
CA LYS A 173 9.33 4.97 0.81
C LYS A 173 9.42 3.70 1.65
N ILE A 174 8.36 2.89 1.67
CA ILE A 174 8.24 1.70 2.50
C ILE A 174 8.15 0.51 1.56
N GLN A 175 9.10 -0.42 1.64
CA GLN A 175 9.02 -1.67 0.90
C GLN A 175 7.81 -2.47 1.40
N CYS A 176 6.69 -2.35 0.68
CA CYS A 176 5.45 -3.06 0.94
C CYS A 176 4.87 -3.54 -0.38
N MET A 177 4.12 -4.63 -0.31
CA MET A 177 3.47 -5.25 -1.45
C MET A 177 2.00 -5.37 -1.13
N ASP A 178 1.16 -5.08 -2.12
CA ASP A 178 -0.28 -5.29 -1.98
C ASP A 178 -0.58 -6.79 -2.01
N LEU A 179 -1.31 -7.27 -1.00
CA LEU A 179 -1.68 -8.68 -0.92
C LEU A 179 -2.83 -9.00 -1.89
N GLY A 180 -2.84 -10.20 -2.44
CA GLY A 180 -3.91 -10.66 -3.33
C GLY A 180 -3.93 -9.97 -4.70
N VAL A 181 -2.85 -9.30 -5.08
CA VAL A 181 -2.63 -8.87 -6.47
C VAL A 181 -2.48 -10.11 -7.35
N GLN A 182 -3.19 -10.14 -8.48
CA GLN A 182 -3.10 -11.25 -9.44
C GLN A 182 -1.91 -11.09 -10.37
N ASP A 183 -1.79 -9.89 -10.96
CA ASP A 183 -0.77 -9.56 -11.95
C ASP A 183 -0.21 -8.17 -11.65
N ILE A 184 1.05 -7.94 -11.99
CA ILE A 184 1.70 -6.64 -11.89
C ILE A 184 1.71 -6.00 -13.28
N ASP A 185 0.93 -4.94 -13.44
CA ASP A 185 0.80 -4.24 -14.73
C ASP A 185 1.88 -3.16 -14.96
N ASP A 186 2.53 -2.70 -13.89
CA ASP A 186 3.51 -1.60 -13.94
C ASP A 186 4.65 -1.86 -12.96
N PHE A 187 5.84 -2.14 -13.49
CA PHE A 187 7.08 -2.28 -12.72
C PHE A 187 7.88 -0.99 -12.63
N SER A 188 7.30 0.18 -12.91
CA SER A 188 7.97 1.48 -12.76
C SER A 188 8.30 1.78 -11.31
N GLY A 189 9.36 2.55 -11.07
CA GLY A 189 9.75 2.91 -9.72
C GLY A 189 10.76 4.04 -9.62
N ASP A 190 10.79 4.62 -8.42
CA ASP A 190 11.71 5.69 -8.05
C ASP A 190 12.90 5.09 -7.29
N ASN A 191 14.13 5.26 -7.80
CA ASN A 191 15.32 4.83 -7.08
C ASN A 191 15.83 5.95 -6.17
N THR A 192 15.57 5.85 -4.87
CA THR A 192 16.02 6.83 -3.88
C THR A 192 17.49 6.66 -3.44
N SER A 193 18.21 5.65 -3.95
CA SER A 193 19.64 5.42 -3.68
C SER A 193 20.55 6.45 -4.36
N LEU A 194 21.86 6.32 -4.13
CA LEU A 194 22.99 7.22 -4.48
C LEU A 194 23.00 7.83 -5.89
N LYS A 195 22.18 7.35 -6.83
CA LYS A 195 22.15 7.81 -8.22
C LYS A 195 20.83 8.43 -8.68
N LYS A 196 19.76 8.43 -7.87
CA LYS A 196 18.44 9.03 -8.22
C LYS A 196 17.92 8.65 -9.61
N LEU A 197 18.22 7.43 -10.07
CA LEU A 197 17.83 6.96 -11.40
C LEU A 197 16.45 6.32 -11.32
N ASN A 198 15.43 7.08 -11.70
CA ASN A 198 14.08 6.54 -11.86
C ASN A 198 14.05 5.58 -13.05
N PHE A 199 13.21 4.56 -12.96
CA PHE A 199 13.00 3.59 -14.04
C PHE A 199 11.51 3.53 -14.38
N SER A 200 11.25 3.39 -15.69
CA SER A 200 9.91 3.20 -16.22
C SER A 200 9.77 1.75 -16.65
N ASP A 201 8.57 1.24 -16.47
CA ASP A 201 8.16 -0.04 -16.97
C ASP A 201 8.34 -0.16 -18.49
N LEU A 202 8.80 -1.33 -18.96
CA LEU A 202 9.08 -1.60 -20.37
C LEU A 202 7.81 -1.54 -21.23
N LYS A 203 6.74 -2.20 -20.79
CA LYS A 203 5.47 -2.25 -21.52
C LYS A 203 4.86 -0.86 -21.54
N LEU A 204 4.91 -0.14 -20.42
CA LEU A 204 4.48 1.26 -20.37
C LEU A 204 5.28 2.11 -21.35
N ALA A 205 6.62 2.01 -21.38
CA ALA A 205 7.46 2.82 -22.26
C ALA A 205 7.17 2.57 -23.76
N HIS A 206 6.88 1.33 -24.15
CA HIS A 206 6.56 0.97 -25.52
C HIS A 206 5.11 1.28 -25.92
N THR A 207 4.17 1.22 -24.98
CA THR A 207 2.74 1.48 -25.26
C THR A 207 2.37 2.95 -25.07
N THR A 208 3.14 3.71 -24.29
CA THR A 208 2.90 5.14 -24.06
C THR A 208 3.21 5.92 -25.33
N SER A 209 2.15 6.27 -26.04
CA SER A 209 2.19 7.17 -27.19
C SER A 209 2.15 8.64 -26.76
N ARG A 210 2.08 9.56 -27.73
CA ARG A 210 1.98 11.00 -27.47
C ARG A 210 0.79 11.31 -26.57
N ILE A 211 1.09 11.86 -25.39
CA ILE A 211 0.11 12.11 -24.32
C ILE A 211 -0.86 13.24 -24.69
N VAL A 212 -0.39 14.28 -25.39
CA VAL A 212 -1.21 15.45 -25.75
C VAL A 212 -0.92 15.87 -27.19
N ASP A 213 -1.99 16.14 -27.94
CA ASP A 213 -1.92 16.88 -29.20
C ASP A 213 -2.20 18.37 -28.93
N PRO A 214 -1.20 19.26 -29.04
CA PRO A 214 -1.39 20.70 -28.86
C PRO A 214 -2.47 21.30 -29.76
N ARG A 215 -2.78 20.66 -30.90
CA ARG A 215 -3.79 21.14 -31.85
C ARG A 215 -5.22 20.83 -31.40
N GLN A 216 -5.40 19.78 -30.59
CA GLN A 216 -6.71 19.37 -30.04
C GLN A 216 -6.93 19.90 -28.62
N ALA A 217 -5.86 20.37 -27.99
CA ALA A 217 -5.85 20.95 -26.68
C ALA A 217 -6.50 22.35 -26.66
N SER A 218 -7.83 22.40 -26.54
CA SER A 218 -8.58 23.63 -26.22
C SER A 218 -8.26 24.08 -24.78
N ARG A 219 -7.43 25.12 -24.63
CA ARG A 219 -7.24 25.83 -23.36
C ARG A 219 -8.03 27.15 -23.42
N ALA A 220 -8.83 27.41 -22.39
CA ALA A 220 -9.47 28.71 -22.24
C ALA A 220 -8.40 29.80 -22.00
N GLU A 221 -8.41 30.83 -22.83
CA GLU A 221 -7.56 32.02 -22.67
C GLU A 221 -8.34 33.12 -21.93
N TYR A 222 -7.71 33.74 -20.94
CA TYR A 222 -8.30 34.80 -20.13
C TYR A 222 -7.53 36.09 -20.36
N LYS A 223 -8.25 37.21 -20.54
CA LYS A 223 -7.65 38.53 -20.78
C LYS A 223 -7.14 39.18 -19.49
N SER A 224 -7.75 38.86 -18.36
CA SER A 224 -7.38 39.35 -17.03
C SER A 224 -7.39 38.23 -15.97
N ILE A 225 -6.62 38.43 -14.90
CA ILE A 225 -6.69 37.60 -13.69
C ILE A 225 -8.10 37.61 -13.10
N ASP A 226 -8.83 38.72 -13.23
CA ASP A 226 -10.20 38.84 -12.72
C ASP A 226 -11.20 38.01 -13.53
N ASP A 227 -10.97 37.86 -14.85
CA ASP A 227 -11.77 36.97 -15.69
C ASP A 227 -11.59 35.50 -15.27
N LEU A 228 -10.35 35.10 -14.99
CA LEU A 228 -10.02 33.78 -14.47
C LEU A 228 -10.67 33.54 -13.09
N LYS A 229 -10.63 34.53 -12.18
CA LYS A 229 -11.27 34.42 -10.86
C LYS A 229 -12.79 34.28 -10.97
N ARG A 230 -13.41 35.01 -11.89
CA ARG A 230 -14.86 34.93 -12.12
C ARG A 230 -15.28 33.57 -12.66
N ASP A 231 -14.55 33.05 -13.66
CA ASP A 231 -14.79 31.71 -14.20
C ASP A 231 -14.65 30.64 -13.10
N ARG A 232 -13.56 30.71 -12.32
CA ARG A 232 -13.35 29.80 -11.18
C ARG A 232 -14.38 29.96 -10.07
N GLY A 233 -14.93 31.16 -9.88
CA GLY A 233 -15.97 31.44 -8.89
C GLY A 233 -17.32 30.81 -9.25
N ASN A 234 -17.55 30.47 -10.52
CA ASN A 234 -18.76 29.80 -10.99
C ASN A 234 -18.69 28.27 -10.91
N VAL A 235 -17.54 27.70 -10.51
CA VAL A 235 -17.37 26.25 -10.36
C VAL A 235 -18.21 25.77 -9.18
N ARG A 236 -19.20 24.92 -9.46
CA ARG A 236 -20.01 24.26 -8.43
C ARG A 236 -19.30 23.00 -7.96
N PHE A 237 -19.30 22.79 -6.64
CA PHE A 237 -18.72 21.59 -5.99
C PHE A 237 -19.75 20.49 -5.77
N GLU A 238 -20.97 20.67 -6.27
CA GLU A 238 -22.03 19.68 -6.20
C GLU A 238 -22.04 18.83 -7.47
N MET A 239 -22.06 17.53 -7.26
CA MET A 239 -22.07 16.54 -8.33
C MET A 239 -23.41 16.62 -9.08
N ASN A 240 -23.35 16.77 -10.41
CA ASN A 240 -24.55 16.73 -11.24
C ASN A 240 -25.12 15.28 -11.29
N ASN A 241 -26.33 15.11 -11.83
CA ASN A 241 -26.99 13.79 -11.86
C ASN A 241 -26.19 12.72 -12.64
N ASP A 242 -25.48 13.10 -13.69
CA ASP A 242 -24.70 12.16 -14.51
C ASP A 242 -23.35 11.85 -13.85
N GLU A 243 -22.67 12.85 -13.30
CA GLU A 243 -21.49 12.67 -12.45
C GLU A 243 -21.80 11.77 -11.25
N LYS A 244 -22.99 11.89 -10.66
CA LYS A 244 -23.45 11.03 -9.56
C LYS A 244 -23.61 9.58 -9.98
N LYS A 245 -24.12 9.32 -11.19
CA LYS A 245 -24.18 7.95 -11.74
C LYS A 245 -22.78 7.40 -11.99
N ASP A 246 -21.88 8.19 -12.57
CA ASP A 246 -20.51 7.78 -12.82
C ASP A 246 -19.74 7.49 -11.53
N TYR A 247 -19.96 8.30 -10.50
CA TYR A 247 -19.41 8.10 -9.16
C TYR A 247 -19.89 6.78 -8.54
N ILE A 248 -21.21 6.53 -8.55
CA ILE A 248 -21.78 5.27 -8.04
C ILE A 248 -21.21 4.07 -8.79
N ARG A 249 -21.12 4.15 -10.13
CA ARG A 249 -20.52 3.10 -10.95
C ARG A 249 -19.06 2.85 -10.57
N LYS A 250 -18.27 3.92 -10.37
CA LYS A 250 -16.86 3.80 -9.96
C LYS A 250 -16.74 3.16 -8.58
N GLN A 251 -17.59 3.51 -7.62
CA GLN A 251 -17.61 2.86 -6.31
C GLN A 251 -17.94 1.37 -6.40
N GLN A 252 -18.94 1.00 -7.19
CA GLN A 252 -19.31 -0.40 -7.40
C GLN A 252 -18.15 -1.19 -8.02
N GLN A 253 -17.49 -0.63 -9.04
CA GLN A 253 -16.29 -1.24 -9.63
C GLN A 253 -15.17 -1.43 -8.61
N GLN A 254 -14.90 -0.44 -7.75
CA GLN A 254 -13.90 -0.56 -6.69
C GLN A 254 -14.26 -1.66 -5.68
N GLN A 255 -15.54 -1.77 -5.29
CA GLN A 255 -16.01 -2.83 -4.40
C GLN A 255 -15.86 -4.21 -5.04
N GLU A 256 -16.17 -4.35 -6.32
CA GLU A 256 -15.98 -5.61 -7.05
C GLU A 256 -14.50 -5.99 -7.17
N ILE A 257 -13.62 -5.03 -7.45
CA ILE A 257 -12.17 -5.24 -7.49
C ILE A 257 -11.66 -5.71 -6.13
N GLU A 258 -12.04 -5.03 -5.05
CA GLU A 258 -11.64 -5.40 -3.69
C GLU A 258 -12.17 -6.79 -3.30
N TYR A 259 -13.43 -7.09 -3.65
CA TYR A 259 -14.01 -8.42 -3.42
C TYR A 259 -13.21 -9.52 -4.15
N LYS A 260 -12.86 -9.30 -5.43
CA LYS A 260 -12.04 -10.24 -6.20
C LYS A 260 -10.65 -10.42 -5.59
N ARG A 261 -10.00 -9.33 -5.15
CA ARG A 261 -8.69 -9.36 -4.48
C ARG A 261 -8.73 -10.22 -3.21
N GLN A 262 -9.76 -10.06 -2.37
CA GLN A 262 -9.93 -10.86 -1.16
C GLN A 262 -10.20 -12.34 -1.46
N MET A 263 -11.02 -12.63 -2.47
CA MET A 263 -11.30 -14.00 -2.90
C MET A 263 -10.05 -14.69 -3.45
N PHE A 264 -9.24 -13.97 -4.24
CA PHE A 264 -7.97 -14.48 -4.74
C PHE A 264 -6.98 -14.73 -3.61
N LEU A 265 -6.88 -13.82 -2.64
CA LEU A 265 -6.03 -14.02 -1.46
C LEU A 265 -6.40 -15.30 -0.70
N LYS A 266 -7.70 -15.50 -0.41
CA LYS A 266 -8.18 -16.74 0.23
C LYS A 266 -7.88 -17.98 -0.60
N HIS A 267 -8.03 -17.89 -1.91
CA HIS A 267 -7.70 -18.99 -2.80
C HIS A 267 -6.21 -19.34 -2.73
N LYS A 268 -5.33 -18.32 -2.78
CA LYS A 268 -3.88 -18.49 -2.66
C LYS A 268 -3.47 -19.08 -1.32
N ASP A 269 -4.06 -18.63 -0.21
CA ASP A 269 -3.79 -19.21 1.11
C ASP A 269 -4.09 -20.72 1.14
N ASN A 270 -5.23 -21.14 0.56
CA ASN A 270 -5.58 -22.56 0.45
C ASN A 270 -4.63 -23.34 -0.48
N GLU A 271 -4.17 -22.73 -1.59
CA GLU A 271 -3.17 -23.34 -2.47
C GLU A 271 -1.84 -23.55 -1.74
N ILE A 272 -1.38 -22.53 -1.00
CA ILE A 272 -0.17 -22.56 -0.19
C ILE A 272 -0.26 -23.66 0.86
N GLU A 273 -1.40 -23.78 1.56
CA GLU A 273 -1.60 -24.83 2.57
C GLU A 273 -1.53 -26.24 1.97
N ARG A 274 -2.26 -26.48 0.87
CA ARG A 274 -2.21 -27.77 0.16
C ARG A 274 -0.82 -28.08 -0.37
N HIS A 275 -0.13 -27.06 -0.86
CA HIS A 275 1.24 -27.17 -1.35
C HIS A 275 2.20 -27.57 -0.24
N TYR A 276 2.14 -26.86 0.89
CA TYR A 276 2.92 -27.16 2.07
C TYR A 276 2.71 -28.61 2.53
N GLN A 277 1.46 -29.06 2.66
CA GLN A 277 1.15 -30.44 3.08
C GLN A 277 1.77 -31.47 2.10
N ARG A 278 1.63 -31.25 0.80
CA ARG A 278 2.19 -32.13 -0.24
C ARG A 278 3.71 -32.21 -0.19
N VAL A 279 4.39 -31.06 -0.18
CA VAL A 279 5.86 -31.00 -0.17
C VAL A 279 6.41 -31.56 1.13
N ASN A 280 5.76 -31.26 2.26
CA ASN A 280 6.18 -31.81 3.55
C ASN A 280 6.07 -33.35 3.55
N ASN A 281 4.99 -33.92 3.01
CA ASN A 281 4.84 -35.37 2.87
C ASN A 281 5.91 -35.98 1.94
N LEU A 282 6.22 -35.34 0.82
CA LEU A 282 7.29 -35.79 -0.10
C LEU A 282 8.67 -35.78 0.55
N LEU A 283 8.99 -34.72 1.29
CA LEU A 283 10.22 -34.61 2.06
C LEU A 283 10.30 -35.67 3.16
N GLN A 284 9.17 -36.09 3.73
CA GLN A 284 9.12 -37.17 4.70
C GLN A 284 9.28 -38.56 4.08
N GLN A 285 8.77 -38.79 2.86
CA GLN A 285 8.91 -40.06 2.16
C GLN A 285 10.33 -40.31 1.65
N THR A 286 11.04 -39.26 1.24
CA THR A 286 12.45 -39.33 0.83
C THR A 286 13.43 -39.54 2.00
N MET A 287 12.92 -39.75 3.23
CA MET A 287 13.70 -40.12 4.42
C MET A 287 13.72 -41.61 4.75
N LYS A 288 12.92 -42.45 4.06
CA LYS A 288 12.92 -43.91 4.24
C LYS A 288 13.75 -44.56 3.13
#